data_AF-A0A7V9HEL7-F1
#
_entry.id   AF-A0A7V9HEL7-F1
#
_cell.length_a   1.000
_cell.length_b   1.000
_cell.length_c   1.000
_cell.angle_alpha   90.00
_cell.angle_beta   90.00
_cell.angle_gamma   90.00
#
_symmetry.space_group_name_H-M   'P 1'
#
loop_
_entity.id
_entity.type
_entity.pdbx_description
1 polymer ?
#
loop_
_entity_poly.entity_id
_entity_poly.type
_entity_poly.pdbx_seq_one_letter_code
_entity_poly.pdbx_strand_id
1 'polypeptide(L)'
;MPSEPPATIWQLPRPQVASEDGFVGLGADLEPGTLLAAYRAGLFPMPLHGLHDMAWWSPDPRAILPLDRLRVTSSLRRSLRRFEIRVNTAFDLVIRACADPARSGGWIDEAMVRAYVSLHELG
;
A
#
# COMPACT_ATOMS: atom_id res chain seq x y z
N MET A 1 5.69 20.37 1.87
CA MET A 1 4.98 20.41 0.58
C MET A 1 5.36 19.13 -0.15
N PRO A 2 4.41 18.40 -0.74
CA PRO A 2 4.73 17.19 -1.46
C PRO A 2 5.70 17.49 -2.61
N SER A 3 6.73 16.65 -2.78
CA SER A 3 7.68 16.72 -3.89
C SER A 3 7.44 15.57 -4.86
N GLU A 4 7.15 15.92 -6.12
CA GLU A 4 6.98 14.93 -7.17
C GLU A 4 8.34 14.26 -7.48
N PRO A 5 8.44 12.92 -7.41
CA PRO A 5 9.65 12.20 -7.77
C PRO A 5 9.85 12.15 -9.29
N PRO A 6 11.02 11.72 -9.77
CA PRO A 6 11.22 11.40 -11.18
C PRO A 6 10.16 10.40 -11.68
N ALA A 7 9.71 10.58 -12.92
CA ALA A 7 8.74 9.68 -13.53
C ALA A 7 9.29 8.24 -13.61
N THR A 8 8.38 7.26 -13.55
CA THR A 8 8.75 5.86 -13.76
C THR A 8 9.36 5.64 -15.13
N ILE A 9 10.41 4.82 -15.19
CA ILE A 9 10.99 4.35 -16.44
C ILE A 9 10.25 3.12 -16.99
N TRP A 10 9.33 2.55 -16.22
CA TRP A 10 8.59 1.35 -16.55
C TRP A 10 7.29 1.66 -17.28
N GLN A 11 7.01 0.89 -18.31
CA GLN A 11 5.68 0.90 -18.92
C GLN A 11 4.76 -0.03 -18.14
N LEU A 12 3.95 0.55 -17.24
CA LEU A 12 3.01 -0.22 -16.45
C LEU A 12 1.80 -0.67 -17.30
N PRO A 13 1.42 -1.96 -17.23
CA PRO A 13 0.21 -2.46 -17.90
C PRO A 13 -1.06 -1.78 -17.37
N ARG A 14 -2.11 -1.75 -18.19
CA ARG A 14 -3.39 -1.17 -17.79
C ARG A 14 -4.16 -2.15 -16.88
N PRO A 15 -4.92 -1.68 -15.88
CA PRO A 15 -5.75 -2.53 -15.02
C PRO A 15 -6.67 -3.51 -15.75
N GLN A 16 -7.15 -3.16 -16.95
CA GLN A 16 -8.08 -3.99 -17.72
C GLN A 16 -7.48 -5.30 -18.22
N VAL A 17 -6.15 -5.46 -18.16
CA VAL A 17 -5.49 -6.73 -18.49
C VAL A 17 -5.27 -7.63 -17.28
N ALA A 18 -5.78 -7.24 -16.10
CA ALA A 18 -5.69 -8.06 -14.90
C ALA A 18 -6.38 -9.42 -15.12
N SER A 19 -5.83 -10.46 -14.49
CA SER A 19 -6.52 -11.75 -14.36
C SER A 19 -7.78 -11.62 -13.50
N GLU A 20 -8.58 -12.70 -13.43
CA GLU A 20 -9.78 -12.76 -12.57
C GLU A 20 -9.45 -12.48 -11.09
N ASP A 21 -8.27 -12.90 -10.62
CA ASP A 21 -7.79 -12.64 -9.26
C ASP A 21 -7.16 -11.25 -9.08
N GLY A 22 -7.13 -10.45 -10.14
CA GLY A 22 -6.55 -9.11 -10.14
C GLY A 22 -5.05 -9.06 -10.35
N PHE A 23 -4.38 -10.17 -10.69
CA PHE A 23 -2.95 -10.14 -10.98
C PHE A 23 -2.68 -9.50 -12.34
N VAL A 24 -1.75 -8.54 -12.39
CA VAL A 24 -1.47 -7.76 -13.61
C VAL A 24 -0.10 -8.11 -14.21
N GLY A 25 0.92 -8.30 -13.37
CA GLY A 25 2.26 -8.65 -13.85
C GLY A 25 3.32 -8.66 -12.75
N LEU A 26 4.50 -9.19 -13.09
CA LEU A 26 5.68 -9.29 -12.23
C LEU A 26 6.74 -8.25 -12.65
N GLY A 27 7.53 -7.79 -11.67
CA GLY A 27 8.71 -6.95 -11.89
C GLY A 27 8.49 -5.47 -11.61
N ALA A 28 9.17 -4.63 -12.40
CA ALA A 28 9.43 -3.20 -12.12
C ALA A 28 10.18 -2.97 -10.80
N ASP A 29 10.27 -1.71 -10.37
CA ASP A 29 10.89 -1.33 -9.10
C ASP A 29 9.85 -0.77 -8.11
N LEU A 30 10.31 -0.53 -6.88
CA LEU A 30 9.55 0.17 -5.85
C LEU A 30 10.02 1.63 -5.71
N GLU A 31 10.56 2.21 -6.78
CA GLU A 31 10.95 3.63 -6.75
C GLU A 31 9.69 4.51 -6.64
N PRO A 32 9.78 5.67 -5.95
CA PRO A 32 8.63 6.53 -5.71
C PRO A 32 7.83 6.89 -6.97
N GLY A 33 8.52 7.16 -8.09
CA GLY A 33 7.88 7.45 -9.38
C GLY A 33 7.03 6.30 -9.92
N THR A 34 7.52 5.07 -9.80
CA THR A 34 6.81 3.85 -10.21
C THR A 34 5.61 3.59 -9.32
N LEU A 35 5.77 3.72 -8.01
CA LEU A 35 4.67 3.56 -7.05
C LEU A 35 3.55 4.58 -7.30
N LEU A 36 3.88 5.87 -7.45
CA LEU A 36 2.87 6.89 -7.74
C LEU A 36 2.18 6.66 -9.09
N ALA A 37 2.93 6.29 -10.13
CA ALA A 37 2.35 5.94 -11.44
C ALA A 37 1.39 4.76 -11.33
N ALA A 38 1.77 3.71 -10.59
CA ALA A 38 0.94 2.53 -10.33
C ALA A 38 -0.35 2.90 -9.59
N TYR A 39 -0.25 3.63 -8.47
CA TYR A 39 -1.42 4.06 -7.71
C TYR A 39 -2.38 4.94 -8.52
N ARG A 40 -1.84 5.87 -9.32
CA ARG A 40 -2.64 6.71 -10.25
C ARG A 40 -3.37 5.87 -11.30
N ALA A 41 -2.77 4.77 -11.73
CA ALA A 41 -3.39 3.81 -12.65
C ALA A 41 -4.34 2.82 -11.95
N GLY A 42 -4.43 2.80 -10.62
CA GLY A 42 -5.24 1.85 -9.86
C GLY A 42 -4.53 0.54 -9.50
N LEU A 43 -3.23 0.44 -9.78
CA LEU A 43 -2.39 -0.70 -9.42
C LEU A 43 -1.83 -0.55 -7.99
N PHE A 44 -1.54 -1.66 -7.33
CA PHE A 44 -0.75 -1.65 -6.09
C PHE A 44 0.26 -2.80 -6.05
N PRO A 45 1.42 -2.60 -5.39
CA PRO A 45 2.43 -3.62 -5.22
C PRO A 45 2.06 -4.58 -4.08
N MET A 46 2.24 -5.87 -4.31
CA MET A 46 2.22 -6.90 -3.27
C MET A 46 2.99 -8.12 -3.78
N PRO A 47 3.86 -8.76 -2.97
CA PRO A 47 4.57 -9.96 -3.40
C PRO A 47 3.62 -11.08 -3.80
N LEU A 48 4.01 -11.89 -4.78
CA LEU A 48 3.29 -13.12 -5.08
C LEU A 48 3.52 -14.12 -3.93
N HIS A 49 2.47 -14.82 -3.51
CA HIS A 49 2.56 -15.76 -2.38
C HIS A 49 3.68 -16.80 -2.61
N GLY A 50 4.65 -16.85 -1.69
CA GLY A 50 5.77 -17.78 -1.75
C GLY A 50 6.92 -17.37 -2.69
N LEU A 51 6.84 -16.21 -3.35
CA LEU A 51 7.96 -15.63 -4.11
C LEU A 51 8.39 -14.30 -3.50
N HIS A 52 9.67 -13.97 -3.66
CA HIS A 52 10.23 -12.67 -3.24
C HIS A 52 10.06 -11.58 -4.32
N ASP A 53 9.49 -11.93 -5.48
CA ASP A 53 9.32 -11.01 -6.59
C ASP A 53 8.09 -10.13 -6.41
N MET A 54 8.24 -8.86 -6.77
CA MET A 54 7.16 -7.88 -6.72
C MET A 54 6.13 -8.16 -7.82
N ALA A 55 4.85 -8.17 -7.44
CA ALA A 55 3.73 -8.26 -8.36
C ALA A 55 2.83 -7.03 -8.24
N TRP A 56 2.20 -6.68 -9.36
CA TRP A 56 1.24 -5.58 -9.47
C TRP A 56 -0.17 -6.13 -9.56
N TRP A 57 -1.08 -5.51 -8.80
CA TRP A 57 -2.44 -6.00 -8.62
C TRP A 57 -3.48 -4.92 -8.90
N SER A 58 -4.61 -5.32 -9.48
CA SER A 58 -5.82 -4.52 -9.66
C SER A 58 -7.06 -5.43 -9.72
N PRO A 59 -7.59 -5.88 -8.56
CA PRO A 59 -8.73 -6.77 -8.50
C PRO A 59 -10.03 -6.08 -8.93
N ASP A 60 -10.90 -6.86 -9.57
CA ASP A 60 -12.29 -6.52 -9.89
C ASP A 60 -13.21 -7.65 -9.39
N PRO A 61 -14.05 -7.42 -8.35
CA PRO A 61 -14.35 -6.13 -7.73
C PRO A 61 -13.25 -5.60 -6.80
N ARG A 62 -13.05 -4.27 -6.81
CA ARG A 62 -12.14 -3.59 -5.88
C ARG A 62 -12.84 -3.30 -4.55
N ALA A 63 -12.23 -3.76 -3.44
CA ALA A 63 -12.70 -3.43 -2.10
C ALA A 63 -12.48 -1.93 -1.80
N ILE A 64 -13.55 -1.23 -1.42
CA ILE A 64 -13.54 0.17 -0.98
C ILE A 64 -14.31 0.33 0.33
N LEU A 65 -13.99 1.38 1.08
CA LEU A 65 -14.68 1.77 2.31
C LEU A 65 -15.20 3.21 2.16
N PRO A 66 -16.48 3.42 1.81
CA PRO A 66 -17.05 4.76 1.74
C PRO A 66 -17.01 5.43 3.12
N LEU A 67 -16.45 6.63 3.19
CA LEU A 67 -16.21 7.33 4.46
C LEU A 67 -17.52 7.73 5.17
N ASP A 68 -18.58 7.99 4.40
CA ASP A 68 -19.94 8.31 4.87
C ASP A 68 -20.71 7.07 5.36
N ARG A 69 -20.20 5.86 5.07
CA ARG A 69 -20.84 4.58 5.46
C ARG A 69 -20.03 3.78 6.47
N LEU A 70 -18.99 4.37 7.06
CA LEU A 70 -18.21 3.72 8.11
C LEU A 70 -19.09 3.41 9.33
N ARG A 71 -19.29 2.12 9.63
CA ARG A 71 -20.02 1.68 10.82
C ARG A 71 -19.12 1.75 12.06
N VAL A 72 -19.27 2.81 12.85
CA VAL A 72 -18.61 2.93 14.16
C VAL A 72 -19.51 2.35 15.26
N THR A 73 -19.17 1.19 15.80
CA THR A 73 -19.92 0.55 16.89
C THR A 73 -19.82 1.33 18.20
N SER A 74 -20.77 1.13 19.11
CA SER A 74 -20.75 1.77 20.44
C SER A 74 -19.49 1.41 21.24
N SER A 75 -19.03 0.15 21.16
CA SER A 75 -17.79 -0.32 21.78
C SER A 75 -16.56 0.38 21.20
N LEU A 76 -16.48 0.54 19.87
CA LEU A 76 -15.39 1.28 19.24
C LEU A 76 -15.38 2.75 19.69
N ARG A 77 -16.54 3.43 19.69
CA ARG A 77 -16.64 4.83 20.19
C ARG A 77 -16.17 4.97 21.63
N ARG A 78 -16.41 3.97 22.48
CA ARG A 78 -15.94 3.97 23.87
C ARG A 78 -14.43 3.74 23.96
N SER A 79 -13.89 2.83 23.14
CA SER A 79 -12.46 2.53 23.09
C SER A 79 -11.64 3.75 22.66
N LEU A 80 -12.09 4.47 21.63
CA LEU A 80 -11.40 5.64 21.07
C LEU A 80 -11.09 6.73 22.11
N ARG A 81 -11.91 6.87 23.16
CA ARG A 81 -11.68 7.85 24.24
C ARG A 81 -10.43 7.57 25.08
N ARG A 82 -9.84 6.37 24.97
CA ARG A 82 -8.65 5.95 25.70
C ARG A 82 -7.34 6.20 24.94
N PHE A 83 -7.43 6.61 23.68
CA PHE A 83 -6.29 6.77 22.80
C PHE A 83 -6.16 8.23 22.34
N GLU A 84 -4.92 8.68 22.20
CA GLU A 84 -4.59 9.86 21.40
C GLU A 84 -4.38 9.44 19.95
N ILE A 85 -4.98 10.16 19.01
CA ILE A 85 -4.82 9.89 17.56
C ILE A 85 -3.94 10.98 16.98
N ARG A 86 -2.83 10.58 16.37
CA ARG A 86 -1.86 11.47 15.72
C ARG A 86 -1.68 11.02 14.27
N VAL A 87 -1.41 11.97 13.39
CA VAL A 87 -1.21 11.72 11.96
C VAL A 87 0.23 12.07 11.61
N ASN A 88 0.90 11.19 10.87
CA ASN A 88 2.27 11.41 10.35
C ASN A 88 3.33 11.74 11.42
N THR A 89 3.17 11.25 12.66
CA THR A 89 4.14 11.54 13.73
C THR A 89 5.21 10.47 13.91
N ALA A 90 5.03 9.28 13.33
CA ALA A 90 5.95 8.15 13.48
C ALA A 90 5.76 7.10 12.36
N PHE A 91 5.79 7.52 11.09
CA PHE A 91 5.48 6.64 9.97
C PHE A 91 6.36 5.38 9.91
N ASP A 92 7.68 5.53 10.06
CA ASP A 92 8.63 4.40 10.08
C ASP A 92 8.29 3.38 11.18
N LEU A 93 7.96 3.83 12.39
CA LEU A 93 7.55 2.94 13.47
C LEU A 93 6.24 2.20 13.15
N VAL A 94 5.27 2.89 12.54
CA VAL A 94 3.98 2.31 12.16
C VAL A 94 4.14 1.24 11.09
N ILE A 95 4.87 1.52 10.01
CA ILE A 95 5.04 0.56 8.92
C ILE A 95 5.88 -0.64 9.36
N ARG A 96 6.91 -0.45 10.20
CA ARG A 96 7.70 -1.55 10.77
C ARG A 96 6.86 -2.43 11.70
N ALA A 97 5.97 -1.84 12.50
CA ALA A 97 5.01 -2.61 13.30
C ALA A 97 3.99 -3.36 12.42
N CYS A 98 3.67 -2.85 11.23
CA CYS A 98 2.87 -3.58 10.24
C CYS A 98 3.64 -4.74 9.59
N ALA A 99 4.96 -4.60 9.46
CA ALA A 99 5.88 -5.58 8.89
C ALA A 99 6.36 -6.65 9.89
N ASP A 100 5.67 -6.83 11.02
CA ASP A 100 6.02 -7.84 12.01
C ASP A 100 6.03 -9.26 11.38
N PRO A 101 7.18 -9.95 11.35
CA PRO A 101 7.29 -11.29 10.74
C PRO A 101 6.53 -12.37 11.51
N ALA A 102 6.17 -12.13 12.76
CA ALA A 102 5.32 -13.04 13.54
C ALA A 102 3.83 -12.94 13.14
N ARG A 103 3.45 -11.92 12.35
CA ARG A 103 2.08 -11.73 11.88
C ARG A 103 1.72 -12.78 10.84
N SER A 104 0.69 -13.57 11.13
CA SER A 104 0.12 -14.50 10.15
C SER A 104 -0.34 -13.75 8.89
N GLY A 105 0.13 -14.19 7.73
CA GLY A 105 -0.14 -13.54 6.44
C GLY A 105 0.60 -12.22 6.22
N GLY A 106 1.60 -11.89 7.05
CA GLY A 106 2.47 -10.74 6.83
C GLY A 106 3.29 -10.87 5.55
N TRP A 107 3.33 -9.82 4.75
CA TRP A 107 4.02 -9.79 3.45
C TRP A 107 4.89 -8.54 3.25
N ILE A 108 4.85 -7.60 4.19
CA ILE A 108 5.64 -6.37 4.11
C ILE A 108 7.07 -6.70 4.51
N ASP A 109 7.98 -6.67 3.55
CA ASP A 109 9.42 -6.85 3.77
C ASP A 109 10.16 -5.50 3.90
N GLU A 110 11.48 -5.54 4.08
CA GLU A 110 12.27 -4.32 4.22
C GLU A 110 12.30 -3.47 2.93
N ALA A 111 12.11 -4.07 1.75
CA ALA A 111 12.03 -3.29 0.51
C ALA A 111 10.74 -2.46 0.47
N MET A 112 9.61 -3.05 0.87
CA MET A 112 8.34 -2.35 1.04
C MET A 112 8.44 -1.26 2.12
N VAL A 113 9.08 -1.55 3.27
CA VAL A 113 9.29 -0.54 4.32
C VAL A 113 10.05 0.66 3.76
N ARG A 114 11.21 0.45 3.14
CA ARG A 114 12.02 1.54 2.57
C ARG A 114 11.24 2.35 1.54
N ALA A 115 10.56 1.68 0.62
CA ALA A 115 9.84 2.36 -0.46
C ALA A 115 8.74 3.31 0.06
N TYR A 116 7.97 2.86 1.04
CA TYR A 116 6.88 3.68 1.60
C TYR A 116 7.38 4.73 2.59
N VAL A 117 8.52 4.51 3.26
CA VAL A 117 9.21 5.56 4.03
C VAL A 117 9.68 6.66 3.08
N SER A 118 10.32 6.33 1.95
CA SER A 118 10.72 7.32 0.94
C SER A 118 9.52 8.09 0.38
N LEU A 119 8.39 7.42 0.10
CA LEU A 119 7.16 8.11 -0.30
C LEU A 119 6.64 9.04 0.81
N HIS A 120 6.69 8.62 2.06
CA HIS A 120 6.26 9.47 3.18
C HIS A 120 7.12 10.74 3.30
N GLU A 121 8.44 10.64 3.10
CA GLU A 121 9.36 11.78 3.10
C GLU A 121 9.07 12.77 1.96
N LEU A 122 8.58 12.26 0.82
CA LEU A 122 8.15 13.08 -0.32
C LEU A 122 6.79 13.75 -0.10
N GLY A 123 5.99 13.33 0.89
CA GLY A 123 4.70 13.92 1.27
C GLY A 123 3.50 13.49 0.45
#